data_AF-M1YIV9-F1
#
_entry.id   AF-M1YIV9-F1
#
_cell.length_a   1.000
_cell.length_b   1.000
_cell.length_c   1.000
_cell.angle_alpha   90.00
_cell.angle_beta   90.00
_cell.angle_gamma   90.00
#
_symmetry.space_group_name_H-M   'P 1'
#
loop_
_entity.id
_entity.type
_entity.pdbx_description
1 polymer ?
#
loop_
_entity_poly.entity_id
_entity_poly.type
_entity_poly.pdbx_seq_one_letter_code
_entity_poly.pdbx_strand_id
1 'polypeptide(L)'
;MTTTTRKENGRRLFDLLPAVYRTNDNSDHNRNQGRRERYNGDLGLYLDACGELLDQVQHTLEQRLADLFPDNPLEADRLACQEWLLPYFAKLLDVRLVSPHARGMREEVANAVSWRQRKGTLRVAELLAEAVGQMEVELHEGWKRVAATPRIDKPHLRATALGYSSALDEERYENFPQVISRHPALPAVTVDFRHPSGGRQTKAHNPAARVSKFSDQSVAWRPVSLHGAPCHADSYEDVSRRTVDMRSPDWKRGHYHPKRMLFYYPPPAGFFDKPVQSFKWADHANFLEITEYYERGNKVIEFARKEVEGVESDVWQVEDAVTLTEPSVYRFSGLQFLDALTIENGFLEMERCTVKELTGEREDFMNPVLTVRDGLLESITADKGLVQLEYSTVLKTASVGKLQASDCIFMQSIQFAIPAASVPGKHCIRFSRLQPGQSMNGVTAFKNTRDTVHLFSSAYGERGCGVLHPATSDTVTTGAEEGGEMGAYHHQFLVRQRQAMLDKLQDYIPVGMQAALVPDPRLLVVPPDDTNGDETES
;
A
#
# COMPACT_ATOMS: atom_id res chain seq x y z
N MET A 1 11.90 -10.48 -16.30
CA MET A 1 10.93 -11.51 -15.88
C MET A 1 10.52 -12.28 -17.11
N THR A 2 11.20 -13.38 -17.39
CA THR A 2 10.75 -14.39 -18.35
C THR A 2 9.59 -15.10 -17.68
N THR A 3 8.37 -14.65 -17.91
CA THR A 3 7.21 -15.52 -17.73
C THR A 3 7.49 -16.77 -18.54
N THR A 4 7.51 -17.91 -17.86
CA THR A 4 7.69 -19.22 -18.47
C THR A 4 6.51 -19.41 -19.41
N THR A 5 6.63 -18.93 -20.66
CA THR A 5 5.63 -19.10 -21.70
C THR A 5 5.45 -20.59 -21.85
N ARG A 6 4.34 -21.07 -21.31
CA ARG A 6 3.93 -22.45 -21.29
C ARG A 6 3.97 -22.90 -22.74
N LYS A 7 4.93 -23.79 -23.07
CA LYS A 7 5.15 -24.36 -24.41
C LYS A 7 3.96 -25.22 -24.82
N GLU A 8 2.80 -24.59 -25.04
CA GLU A 8 1.54 -25.28 -25.26
C GLU A 8 1.35 -25.60 -26.73
N ASN A 9 1.66 -24.68 -27.64
CA ASN A 9 1.36 -24.89 -29.06
C ASN A 9 2.31 -25.89 -29.74
N GLY A 10 3.58 -25.97 -29.34
CA GLY A 10 4.51 -27.00 -29.84
C GLY A 10 3.99 -28.40 -29.55
N ARG A 11 3.60 -28.64 -28.29
CA ARG A 11 3.04 -29.93 -27.86
C ARG A 11 1.73 -30.25 -28.58
N ARG A 12 0.84 -29.27 -28.71
CA ARG A 12 -0.41 -29.42 -29.48
C ARG A 12 -0.14 -29.78 -30.93
N LEU A 13 0.83 -29.15 -31.60
CA LEU A 13 1.21 -29.46 -32.98
C LEU A 13 1.72 -30.90 -33.12
N PHE A 14 2.57 -31.36 -32.21
CA PHE A 14 3.06 -32.74 -32.22
C PHE A 14 1.92 -33.75 -31.97
N ASP A 15 0.99 -33.45 -31.07
CA ASP A 15 -0.15 -34.31 -30.77
C ASP A 15 -1.14 -34.44 -31.94
N LEU A 16 -1.26 -33.39 -32.76
CA LEU A 16 -2.03 -33.40 -34.00
C LEU A 16 -1.41 -34.30 -35.08
N LEU A 17 -0.13 -34.68 -34.98
CA LEU A 17 0.49 -35.59 -35.94
C LEU A 17 -0.07 -37.02 -35.82
N PRO A 18 -0.24 -37.73 -36.96
CA PRO A 18 -0.57 -39.15 -36.95
C PRO A 18 0.41 -39.97 -36.10
N ALA A 19 -0.11 -40.98 -35.40
CA ALA A 19 0.66 -41.78 -34.45
C ALA A 19 1.90 -42.46 -35.06
N VAL A 20 1.87 -42.75 -36.37
CA VAL A 20 2.99 -43.35 -37.11
C VAL A 20 4.24 -42.44 -37.05
N TYR A 21 4.08 -41.14 -37.28
CA TYR A 21 5.20 -40.18 -37.24
C TYR A 21 5.75 -39.99 -35.83
N ARG A 22 4.87 -39.92 -34.83
CA ARG A 22 5.27 -39.81 -33.41
C ARG A 22 6.01 -41.05 -32.91
N THR A 23 5.65 -42.23 -33.41
CA THR A 23 6.30 -43.49 -33.03
C THR A 23 7.67 -43.60 -33.68
N ASN A 24 7.79 -43.22 -34.96
CA ASN A 24 9.06 -43.22 -35.68
C ASN A 24 10.06 -42.22 -35.09
N ASP A 25 9.63 -40.99 -34.79
CA ASP A 25 10.49 -39.95 -34.19
C ASP A 25 11.04 -40.38 -32.81
N ASN A 26 10.21 -41.04 -32.01
CA ASN A 26 10.61 -41.58 -30.70
C ASN A 26 11.32 -42.95 -30.77
N SER A 27 11.46 -43.55 -31.96
CA SER A 27 12.06 -44.88 -32.12
C SER A 27 13.59 -44.86 -32.12
N ASP A 28 14.22 -43.78 -32.61
CA ASP A 28 15.68 -43.63 -32.67
C ASP A 28 16.31 -43.22 -31.32
N HIS A 29 15.59 -42.48 -30.47
CA HIS A 29 16.08 -42.04 -29.15
C HIS A 29 15.89 -43.05 -28.00
N ASN A 30 15.08 -44.10 -28.20
CA ASN A 30 14.82 -45.13 -27.18
C ASN A 30 15.97 -46.14 -26.97
N ARG A 31 17.13 -45.98 -27.62
CA ARG A 31 18.28 -46.88 -27.43
C ARG A 31 19.19 -46.53 -26.24
N ASN A 32 19.22 -45.28 -25.75
CA ASN A 32 20.28 -44.87 -24.80
C ASN A 32 19.88 -44.15 -23.51
N GLN A 33 18.62 -43.81 -23.25
CA GLN A 33 18.24 -43.29 -21.92
C GLN A 33 16.89 -43.82 -21.45
N GLY A 34 16.91 -44.49 -20.29
CA GLY A 34 15.73 -45.02 -19.65
C GLY A 34 14.80 -43.90 -19.17
N ARG A 35 13.54 -43.99 -19.61
CA ARG A 35 12.34 -43.37 -19.01
C ARG A 35 12.42 -41.85 -18.72
N ARG A 36 11.74 -41.09 -19.59
CA ARG A 36 10.66 -40.10 -19.32
C ARG A 36 10.86 -38.85 -20.18
N GLU A 37 10.23 -38.84 -21.35
CA GLU A 37 9.58 -37.69 -22.01
C GLU A 37 9.23 -38.09 -23.45
N ARG A 38 7.93 -38.10 -23.80
CA ARG A 38 7.41 -38.52 -25.13
C ARG A 38 7.67 -37.50 -26.26
N TYR A 39 8.58 -36.55 -26.03
CA TYR A 39 8.68 -35.28 -26.77
C TYR A 39 10.13 -34.86 -27.06
N ASN A 40 11.07 -35.81 -27.10
CA ASN A 40 12.50 -35.51 -27.25
C ASN A 40 13.11 -35.92 -28.60
N GLY A 41 12.31 -36.39 -29.57
CA GLY A 41 12.80 -36.65 -30.94
C GLY A 41 13.06 -35.36 -31.72
N ASP A 42 13.86 -35.45 -32.79
CA ASP A 42 14.26 -34.29 -33.60
C ASP A 42 13.05 -33.57 -34.22
N LEU A 43 12.00 -34.31 -34.64
CA LEU A 43 10.77 -33.71 -35.15
C LEU A 43 9.98 -33.03 -34.02
N GLY A 44 9.94 -33.63 -32.84
CA GLY A 44 9.37 -33.02 -31.63
C GLY A 44 10.04 -31.69 -31.29
N LEU A 45 11.38 -31.64 -31.31
CA LEU A 45 12.15 -30.41 -31.08
C LEU A 45 11.92 -29.35 -32.16
N TYR A 46 11.84 -29.75 -33.43
CA TYR A 46 11.52 -28.84 -34.53
C TYR A 46 10.11 -28.23 -34.39
N LEU A 47 9.12 -29.05 -34.05
CA LEU A 47 7.76 -28.57 -33.80
C LEU A 47 7.65 -27.74 -32.52
N ASP A 48 8.48 -28.01 -31.51
CA ASP A 48 8.59 -27.16 -30.32
C ASP A 48 9.08 -25.76 -30.70
N ALA A 49 10.14 -25.67 -31.52
CA ALA A 49 10.65 -24.39 -32.01
C ALA A 49 9.63 -23.65 -32.89
N CYS A 50 8.87 -24.37 -33.74
CA CYS A 50 7.77 -23.77 -34.50
C CYS A 50 6.62 -23.31 -33.60
N GLY A 51 6.32 -24.09 -32.56
CA GLY A 51 5.35 -23.77 -31.53
C GLY A 51 5.71 -22.52 -30.75
N GLU A 52 6.99 -22.36 -30.39
CA GLU A 52 7.50 -21.16 -29.70
C GLU A 52 7.26 -19.90 -30.54
N LEU A 53 7.50 -19.97 -31.86
CA LEU A 53 7.20 -18.85 -32.75
C LEU A 53 5.69 -18.55 -32.81
N LEU A 54 4.83 -19.58 -32.86
CA LEU A 54 3.38 -19.39 -32.84
C LEU A 54 2.88 -18.83 -31.50
N ASP A 55 3.44 -19.29 -30.38
CA ASP A 55 3.17 -18.78 -29.04
C ASP A 55 3.53 -17.29 -28.95
N GLN A 56 4.68 -16.89 -29.48
CA GLN A 56 5.09 -15.47 -29.55
C GLN A 56 4.15 -14.63 -30.42
N VAL A 57 3.74 -15.16 -31.59
CA VAL A 57 2.78 -14.46 -32.47
C VAL A 57 1.42 -14.32 -31.81
N GLN A 58 0.91 -15.39 -31.18
CA GLN A 58 -0.34 -15.39 -30.45
C GLN A 58 -0.28 -14.37 -29.30
N HIS A 59 0.77 -14.40 -28.49
CA HIS A 59 0.97 -13.47 -27.39
C HIS A 59 1.03 -12.01 -27.87
N THR A 60 1.69 -11.76 -29.00
CA THR A 60 1.73 -10.43 -29.62
C THR A 60 0.32 -9.97 -30.07
N LEU A 61 -0.48 -10.87 -30.62
CA LEU A 61 -1.85 -10.57 -31.04
C LEU A 61 -2.78 -10.33 -29.84
N GLU A 62 -2.68 -11.16 -28.81
CA GLU A 62 -3.43 -11.01 -27.56
C GLU A 62 -3.07 -9.69 -26.88
N GLN A 63 -1.79 -9.35 -26.79
CA GLN A 63 -1.34 -8.07 -26.25
C GLN A 63 -1.86 -6.90 -27.09
N ARG A 64 -1.81 -6.99 -28.43
CA ARG A 64 -2.36 -5.94 -29.32
C ARG A 64 -3.86 -5.75 -29.13
N LEU A 65 -4.62 -6.82 -28.89
CA LEU A 65 -6.05 -6.73 -28.60
C LEU A 65 -6.32 -6.12 -27.24
N ALA A 66 -5.51 -6.46 -26.23
CA ALA A 66 -5.55 -5.84 -24.91
C ALA A 66 -5.22 -4.35 -24.96
N ASP A 67 -4.26 -3.94 -25.80
CA ASP A 67 -3.84 -2.54 -25.98
C ASP A 67 -4.94 -1.61 -26.48
N LEU A 68 -6.03 -2.15 -27.05
CA LEU A 68 -7.18 -1.35 -27.48
C LEU A 68 -7.98 -0.79 -26.29
N PHE A 69 -7.86 -1.38 -25.10
CA PHE A 69 -8.66 -1.05 -23.93
C PHE A 69 -7.75 -0.61 -22.78
N PRO A 70 -7.85 0.65 -22.31
CA PRO A 70 -7.00 1.15 -21.23
C PRO A 70 -7.38 0.60 -19.86
N ASP A 71 -8.55 -0.03 -19.72
CA ASP A 71 -9.11 -0.48 -18.44
C ASP A 71 -8.27 -1.59 -17.79
N ASN A 72 -8.38 -1.71 -16.46
CA ASN A 72 -7.80 -2.85 -15.76
C ASN A 72 -8.62 -4.12 -16.09
N PRO A 73 -7.96 -5.25 -16.43
CA PRO A 73 -8.66 -6.50 -16.65
C PRO A 73 -9.35 -6.97 -15.36
N LEU A 74 -10.58 -7.49 -15.50
CA LEU A 74 -11.35 -8.06 -14.37
C LEU A 74 -10.82 -9.43 -13.94
N GLU A 75 -10.23 -10.17 -14.88
CA GLU A 75 -9.67 -11.51 -14.66
C GLU A 75 -8.15 -11.40 -14.62
N ALA A 76 -7.50 -12.01 -13.63
CA ALA A 76 -6.05 -11.95 -13.44
C ALA A 76 -5.25 -12.50 -14.64
N ASP A 77 -5.84 -13.45 -15.37
CA ASP A 77 -5.20 -14.10 -16.53
C ASP A 77 -5.24 -13.26 -17.82
N ARG A 78 -5.97 -12.14 -17.84
CA ARG A 78 -6.06 -11.28 -19.02
C ARG A 78 -4.96 -10.24 -19.04
N LEU A 79 -4.38 -10.04 -20.22
CA LEU A 79 -3.39 -9.00 -20.45
C LEU A 79 -4.04 -7.61 -20.31
N ALA A 80 -3.36 -6.72 -19.60
CA ALA A 80 -3.68 -5.30 -19.59
C ALA A 80 -3.01 -4.62 -20.80
N CYS A 81 -3.57 -3.49 -21.24
CA CYS A 81 -2.93 -2.61 -22.22
C CYS A 81 -1.49 -2.25 -21.80
N GLN A 82 -0.54 -2.02 -22.69
CA GLN A 82 0.83 -1.65 -22.29
C GLN A 82 0.90 -0.23 -21.68
N GLU A 83 1.78 -0.05 -20.69
CA GLU A 83 1.87 1.20 -19.91
C GLU A 83 2.25 2.43 -20.77
N TRP A 84 3.12 2.24 -21.77
CA TRP A 84 3.56 3.31 -22.66
C TRP A 84 2.43 3.88 -23.52
N LEU A 85 1.30 3.17 -23.67
CA LEU A 85 0.14 3.62 -24.44
C LEU A 85 -0.79 4.53 -23.62
N LEU A 86 -0.74 4.46 -22.28
CA LEU A 86 -1.59 5.25 -21.38
C LEU A 86 -1.50 6.76 -21.63
N PRO A 87 -0.32 7.38 -21.84
CA PRO A 87 -0.23 8.79 -22.18
C PRO A 87 -0.93 9.17 -23.49
N TYR A 88 -1.04 8.25 -24.45
CA TYR A 88 -1.73 8.49 -25.72
C TYR A 88 -3.24 8.49 -25.54
N PHE A 89 -3.78 7.54 -24.77
CA PHE A 89 -5.19 7.55 -24.39
C PHE A 89 -5.53 8.77 -23.53
N ALA A 90 -4.65 9.11 -22.59
CA ALA A 90 -4.80 10.31 -21.78
C ALA A 90 -4.84 11.56 -22.66
N LYS A 91 -3.96 11.70 -23.65
CA LYS A 91 -4.00 12.81 -24.60
C LYS A 91 -5.27 12.82 -25.47
N LEU A 92 -5.72 11.66 -25.93
CA LEU A 92 -6.95 11.51 -26.72
C LEU A 92 -8.19 11.94 -25.91
N LEU A 93 -8.24 11.56 -24.63
CA LEU A 93 -9.34 11.87 -23.73
C LEU A 93 -9.12 13.16 -22.94
N ASP A 94 -8.04 13.91 -23.14
CA ASP A 94 -7.65 15.12 -22.39
C ASP A 94 -7.53 14.91 -20.87
N VAL A 95 -7.00 13.76 -20.45
CA VAL A 95 -6.83 13.37 -19.05
C VAL A 95 -5.43 13.77 -18.58
N ARG A 96 -5.35 14.57 -17.52
CA ARG A 96 -4.10 14.79 -16.79
C ARG A 96 -3.82 13.59 -15.88
N LEU A 97 -2.86 12.73 -16.24
CA LEU A 97 -2.43 11.61 -15.41
C LEU A 97 -1.66 12.13 -14.18
N VAL A 98 -2.02 11.67 -12.99
CA VAL A 98 -1.36 12.09 -11.74
C VAL A 98 -0.96 10.89 -10.88
N SER A 99 -1.67 9.76 -11.00
CA SER A 99 -1.36 8.53 -10.27
C SER A 99 0.05 8.01 -10.60
N PRO A 100 0.84 7.59 -9.59
CA PRO A 100 2.18 7.06 -9.81
C PRO A 100 2.17 5.64 -10.39
N HIS A 101 1.10 4.87 -10.15
CA HIS A 101 1.00 3.47 -10.59
C HIS A 101 0.27 3.34 -11.92
N ALA A 102 0.70 2.40 -12.76
CA ALA A 102 0.02 2.10 -14.02
C ALA A 102 -1.44 1.71 -13.83
N ARG A 103 -1.77 0.93 -12.79
CA ARG A 103 -3.14 0.57 -12.43
C ARG A 103 -4.02 1.80 -12.19
N GLY A 104 -3.53 2.78 -11.45
CA GLY A 104 -4.27 4.02 -11.18
C GLY A 104 -4.36 4.92 -12.42
N MET A 105 -3.29 5.03 -13.21
CA MET A 105 -3.31 5.72 -14.50
C MET A 105 -4.37 5.16 -15.45
N ARG A 106 -4.56 3.83 -15.47
CA ARG A 106 -5.63 3.17 -16.22
C ARG A 106 -7.01 3.56 -15.73
N GLU A 107 -7.24 3.53 -14.42
CA GLU A 107 -8.53 3.93 -13.83
C GLU A 107 -8.86 5.40 -14.12
N GLU A 108 -7.86 6.27 -14.14
CA GLU A 108 -8.03 7.67 -14.53
C GLU A 108 -8.50 7.85 -15.98
N VAL A 109 -7.95 7.05 -16.91
CA VAL A 109 -8.31 7.07 -18.32
C VAL A 109 -9.68 6.44 -18.54
N ALA A 110 -9.91 5.26 -17.97
CA ALA A 110 -11.15 4.49 -18.06
C ALA A 110 -12.37 5.30 -17.61
N ASN A 111 -12.25 5.96 -16.45
CA ASN A 111 -13.37 6.66 -15.82
C ASN A 111 -13.47 8.14 -16.22
N ALA A 112 -12.58 8.63 -17.10
CA ALA A 112 -12.46 10.03 -17.45
C ALA A 112 -13.80 10.70 -17.84
N VAL A 113 -14.58 10.04 -18.69
CA VAL A 113 -15.87 10.55 -19.19
C VAL A 113 -16.90 10.61 -18.05
N SER A 114 -17.02 9.52 -17.29
CA SER A 114 -17.96 9.41 -16.16
C SER A 114 -17.70 10.47 -15.09
N TRP A 115 -16.43 10.67 -14.72
CA TRP A 115 -16.05 11.67 -13.72
C TRP A 115 -16.36 13.09 -14.20
N ARG A 116 -16.14 13.42 -15.48
CA ARG A 116 -16.46 14.75 -16.02
C ARG A 116 -17.95 15.03 -16.04
N GLN A 117 -18.77 14.06 -16.40
CA GLN A 117 -20.24 14.21 -16.45
C GLN A 117 -20.84 14.55 -15.07
N ARG A 118 -20.18 14.13 -13.99
CA ARG A 118 -20.64 14.30 -12.61
C ARG A 118 -19.69 15.16 -11.77
N LYS A 119 -18.88 16.00 -12.42
CA LYS A 119 -17.95 16.92 -11.76
C LYS A 119 -18.70 17.81 -10.76
N GLY A 120 -18.11 18.03 -9.57
CA GLY A 120 -18.71 18.78 -8.48
C GLY A 120 -19.67 17.99 -7.59
N THR A 121 -19.98 16.73 -7.92
CA THR A 121 -20.78 15.85 -7.04
C THR A 121 -19.90 15.15 -6.01
N LEU A 122 -20.46 14.89 -4.83
CA LEU A 122 -19.77 14.17 -3.75
C LEU A 122 -19.35 12.76 -4.20
N ARG A 123 -20.20 12.07 -4.96
CA ARG A 123 -19.92 10.70 -5.41
C ARG A 123 -18.71 10.61 -6.34
N VAL A 124 -18.49 11.59 -7.21
CA VAL A 124 -17.28 11.61 -8.05
C VAL A 124 -16.04 11.91 -7.22
N ALA A 125 -16.13 12.80 -6.24
CA ALA A 125 -15.00 13.11 -5.37
C ALA A 125 -14.52 11.87 -4.60
N GLU A 126 -15.45 11.08 -4.08
CA GLU A 126 -15.19 9.79 -3.43
C GLU A 126 -14.60 8.75 -4.41
N LEU A 127 -15.25 8.51 -5.56
CA LEU A 127 -14.75 7.54 -6.55
C LEU A 127 -13.36 7.89 -7.09
N LEU A 128 -13.08 9.18 -7.26
CA LEU A 128 -11.78 9.66 -7.70
C LEU A 128 -10.73 9.51 -6.60
N ALA A 129 -11.10 9.79 -5.35
CA ALA A 129 -10.26 9.57 -4.19
C ALA A 129 -9.81 8.11 -4.10
N GLU A 130 -10.75 7.18 -4.23
CA GLU A 130 -10.47 5.74 -4.19
C GLU A 130 -9.62 5.29 -5.38
N ALA A 131 -9.93 5.75 -6.61
CA ALA A 131 -9.21 5.33 -7.81
C ALA A 131 -7.78 5.89 -7.89
N VAL A 132 -7.58 7.17 -7.56
CA VAL A 132 -6.24 7.80 -7.63
C VAL A 132 -5.41 7.45 -6.40
N GLY A 133 -6.05 7.48 -5.22
CA GLY A 133 -5.41 7.20 -3.95
C GLY A 133 -5.19 5.71 -3.68
N GLN A 134 -5.87 4.81 -4.40
CA GLN A 134 -5.82 3.35 -4.18
C GLN A 134 -6.07 2.98 -2.70
N MET A 135 -6.93 3.76 -2.03
CA MET A 135 -7.27 3.60 -0.62
C MET A 135 -8.73 3.95 -0.39
N GLU A 136 -9.32 3.38 0.65
CA GLU A 136 -10.69 3.67 1.05
C GLU A 136 -10.79 5.09 1.62
N VAL A 137 -11.86 5.81 1.32
CA VAL A 137 -12.02 7.19 1.78
C VAL A 137 -13.46 7.51 2.17
N GLU A 138 -13.67 8.04 3.37
CA GLU A 138 -14.95 8.59 3.80
C GLU A 138 -14.98 10.11 3.66
N LEU A 139 -15.99 10.62 2.94
CA LEU A 139 -16.10 12.03 2.58
C LEU A 139 -17.06 12.80 3.51
N HIS A 140 -16.57 13.87 4.11
CA HIS A 140 -17.35 14.79 4.93
C HIS A 140 -17.36 16.21 4.37
N GLU A 141 -18.55 16.81 4.30
CA GLU A 141 -18.70 18.22 3.91
C GLU A 141 -18.44 19.15 5.10
N GLY A 142 -17.49 20.07 4.96
CA GLY A 142 -17.08 20.97 6.05
C GLY A 142 -18.20 21.91 6.51
N TRP A 143 -19.13 22.30 5.65
CA TRP A 143 -20.25 23.17 6.04
C TRP A 143 -21.22 22.51 7.02
N LYS A 144 -21.32 21.17 7.03
CA LYS A 144 -22.12 20.42 8.01
C LYS A 144 -21.47 20.41 9.41
N ARG A 145 -20.16 20.67 9.49
CA ARG A 145 -19.37 20.72 10.73
C ARG A 145 -19.16 22.13 11.28
N VAL A 146 -19.83 23.13 10.70
CA VAL A 146 -19.69 24.53 11.11
C VAL A 146 -20.96 25.01 11.80
N ALA A 147 -20.77 25.75 12.90
CA ALA A 147 -21.84 26.46 13.59
C ALA A 147 -22.54 27.45 12.65
N ALA A 148 -23.87 27.34 12.53
CA ALA A 148 -24.70 28.25 11.75
C ALA A 148 -25.92 28.66 12.58
N THR A 149 -26.38 29.89 12.42
CA THR A 149 -27.67 30.31 13.00
C THR A 149 -28.83 29.75 12.16
N PRO A 150 -30.03 29.58 12.74
CA PRO A 150 -31.24 29.30 11.97
C PRO A 150 -31.44 30.38 10.90
N ARG A 151 -31.85 29.96 9.69
CA ARG A 151 -32.10 30.86 8.56
C ARG A 151 -33.32 30.37 7.77
N ILE A 152 -33.99 31.30 7.11
CA ILE A 152 -35.22 31.04 6.34
C ILE A 152 -34.99 30.01 5.22
N ASP A 153 -33.78 29.96 4.65
CA ASP A 153 -33.37 29.02 3.61
C ASP A 153 -32.99 27.61 4.13
N LYS A 154 -32.98 27.41 5.45
CA LYS A 154 -32.71 26.12 6.10
C LYS A 154 -33.89 25.72 7.00
N PRO A 155 -34.97 25.16 6.44
CA PRO A 155 -36.11 24.74 7.23
C PRO A 155 -35.75 23.59 8.16
N HIS A 156 -36.45 23.53 9.30
CA HIS A 156 -36.36 22.42 10.23
C HIS A 156 -36.96 21.16 9.58
N LEU A 157 -36.11 20.22 9.19
CA LEU A 157 -36.52 18.93 8.62
C LEU A 157 -37.04 18.02 9.74
N ARG A 158 -37.97 17.11 9.40
CA ARG A 158 -38.41 16.05 10.32
C ARG A 158 -37.28 15.08 10.63
N ALA A 159 -37.27 14.51 11.84
CA ALA A 159 -36.27 13.53 12.28
C ALA A 159 -36.20 12.31 11.35
N THR A 160 -37.34 11.83 10.84
CA THR A 160 -37.42 10.69 9.91
C THR A 160 -36.73 10.95 8.58
N ALA A 161 -36.79 12.18 8.04
CA ALA A 161 -36.08 12.55 6.82
C ALA A 161 -34.55 12.53 7.01
N LEU A 162 -34.09 12.65 8.26
CA LEU A 162 -32.70 12.57 8.65
C LEU A 162 -32.33 11.17 9.21
N GLY A 163 -33.20 10.17 9.06
CA GLY A 163 -32.91 8.80 9.47
C GLY A 163 -32.99 8.52 10.98
N TYR A 164 -33.68 9.38 11.74
CA TYR A 164 -33.94 9.23 13.17
C TYR A 164 -35.40 8.88 13.45
N SER A 165 -35.68 8.39 14.66
CA SER A 165 -37.02 8.04 15.11
C SER A 165 -37.99 9.23 15.05
N SER A 166 -39.23 8.99 14.65
CA SER A 166 -40.31 9.98 14.66
C SER A 166 -40.67 10.47 16.06
N ALA A 167 -40.23 9.78 17.12
CA ALA A 167 -40.46 10.18 18.50
C ALA A 167 -39.97 11.62 18.76
N LEU A 168 -38.88 12.06 18.11
CA LEU A 168 -38.34 13.41 18.26
C LEU A 168 -39.23 14.50 17.65
N ASP A 169 -40.17 14.15 16.78
CA ASP A 169 -41.12 15.06 16.14
C ASP A 169 -42.49 15.09 16.86
N GLU A 170 -42.68 14.31 17.94
CA GLU A 170 -43.98 14.21 18.62
C GLU A 170 -44.25 15.41 19.54
N GLU A 171 -45.47 15.97 19.45
CA GLU A 171 -45.90 17.15 20.24
C GLU A 171 -45.72 16.97 21.75
N ARG A 172 -45.82 15.73 22.26
CA ARG A 172 -45.63 15.45 23.69
C ARG A 172 -44.23 15.82 24.19
N TYR A 173 -43.22 15.88 23.32
CA TYR A 173 -41.85 16.22 23.68
C TYR A 173 -41.51 17.71 23.48
N GLU A 174 -42.42 18.53 22.95
CA GLU A 174 -42.20 19.97 22.70
C GLU A 174 -41.84 20.78 23.96
N ASN A 175 -42.27 20.32 25.13
CA ASN A 175 -41.99 20.97 26.41
C ASN A 175 -40.81 20.35 27.16
N PHE A 176 -40.06 19.44 26.53
CA PHE A 176 -38.91 18.76 27.13
C PHE A 176 -37.61 19.15 26.40
N PRO A 177 -36.96 20.26 26.79
CA PRO A 177 -35.71 20.73 26.17
C PRO A 177 -34.62 19.66 26.07
N GLN A 178 -34.57 18.75 27.04
CA GLN A 178 -33.65 17.62 27.07
C GLN A 178 -33.81 16.62 25.91
N VAL A 179 -35.04 16.48 25.38
CA VAL A 179 -35.35 15.60 24.25
C VAL A 179 -35.20 16.38 22.94
N ILE A 180 -35.74 17.59 22.89
CA ILE A 180 -35.68 18.45 21.70
C ILE A 180 -34.25 18.78 21.31
N SER A 181 -33.36 19.03 22.28
CA SER A 181 -31.93 19.29 22.00
C SER A 181 -31.22 18.16 21.26
N ARG A 182 -31.77 16.93 21.26
CA ARG A 182 -31.26 15.78 20.47
C ARG A 182 -31.71 15.83 19.02
N HIS A 183 -32.68 16.67 18.67
CA HIS A 183 -33.27 16.70 17.35
C HIS A 183 -32.21 17.04 16.27
N PRO A 184 -32.00 16.16 15.28
CA PRO A 184 -30.86 16.24 14.35
C PRO A 184 -30.89 17.48 13.44
N ALA A 185 -32.08 18.01 13.14
CA ALA A 185 -32.22 19.22 12.33
C ALA A 185 -31.90 20.52 13.08
N LEU A 186 -31.75 20.48 14.41
CA LEU A 186 -31.42 21.68 15.16
C LEU A 186 -30.00 22.16 14.84
N PRO A 187 -29.80 23.48 14.68
CA PRO A 187 -28.47 24.05 14.54
C PRO A 187 -27.76 24.24 15.88
N ALA A 188 -27.75 23.21 16.73
CA ALA A 188 -27.06 23.24 18.00
C ALA A 188 -25.54 23.10 17.79
N VAL A 189 -24.80 23.84 18.63
CA VAL A 189 -23.32 23.80 18.70
C VAL A 189 -22.88 23.26 20.06
N THR A 190 -23.73 23.40 21.08
CA THR A 190 -23.48 22.86 22.40
C THR A 190 -23.58 21.34 22.36
N VAL A 191 -22.52 20.70 22.82
CA VAL A 191 -22.42 19.25 22.92
C VAL A 191 -23.26 18.73 24.08
N ASP A 192 -24.07 17.72 23.84
CA ASP A 192 -24.79 16.97 24.86
C ASP A 192 -23.90 15.87 25.44
N PHE A 193 -23.35 16.12 26.63
CA PHE A 193 -22.48 15.18 27.34
C PHE A 193 -23.18 13.89 27.81
N ARG A 194 -24.51 13.83 27.76
CA ARG A 194 -25.26 12.64 28.18
C ARG A 194 -25.19 11.51 27.15
N HIS A 195 -24.94 11.86 25.88
CA HIS A 195 -24.96 10.91 24.78
C HIS A 195 -23.64 10.98 24.00
N PRO A 196 -22.98 9.84 23.75
CA PRO A 196 -21.84 9.79 22.86
C PRO A 196 -22.29 9.91 21.39
N SER A 197 -21.60 10.73 20.60
CA SER A 197 -21.74 10.72 19.13
C SER A 197 -20.76 9.72 18.52
N GLY A 198 -21.22 8.94 17.55
CA GLY A 198 -20.38 7.95 16.87
C GLY A 198 -21.05 7.30 15.67
N GLY A 199 -20.28 6.52 14.90
CA GLY A 199 -20.81 5.70 13.82
C GLY A 199 -21.48 4.43 14.35
N ARG A 200 -22.59 4.03 13.75
CA ARG A 200 -23.31 2.78 14.06
C ARG A 200 -23.76 2.11 12.78
N GLN A 201 -23.66 0.78 12.68
CA GLN A 201 -24.15 0.07 11.49
C GLN A 201 -25.66 0.26 11.38
N THR A 202 -26.18 0.32 10.16
CA THR A 202 -27.61 0.51 9.95
C THR A 202 -28.09 -0.22 8.70
N LYS A 203 -29.40 -0.30 8.51
CA LYS A 203 -29.98 -0.87 7.30
C LYS A 203 -29.77 0.10 6.14
N ALA A 204 -29.40 -0.43 4.97
CA ALA A 204 -29.07 0.38 3.79
C ALA A 204 -30.20 1.32 3.30
N HIS A 205 -31.46 1.08 3.68
CA HIS A 205 -32.59 1.94 3.33
C HIS A 205 -32.79 3.14 4.27
N ASN A 206 -32.03 3.24 5.37
CA ASN A 206 -32.14 4.39 6.26
C ASN A 206 -31.68 5.67 5.50
N PRO A 207 -32.44 6.78 5.53
CA PRO A 207 -32.08 8.03 4.84
C PRO A 207 -30.70 8.62 5.23
N ALA A 208 -30.21 8.34 6.43
CA ALA A 208 -28.88 8.75 6.90
C ALA A 208 -27.80 7.68 6.70
N ALA A 209 -28.13 6.54 6.11
CA ALA A 209 -27.16 5.50 5.80
C ALA A 209 -26.12 6.00 4.81
N ARG A 210 -24.87 5.69 5.11
CA ARG A 210 -23.70 5.81 4.24
C ARG A 210 -23.12 4.43 4.09
N VAL A 211 -22.47 4.17 2.96
CA VAL A 211 -21.77 2.92 2.73
C VAL A 211 -20.30 3.28 2.58
N SER A 212 -19.52 2.84 3.55
CA SER A 212 -18.07 2.99 3.53
C SER A 212 -17.46 1.60 3.70
N LYS A 213 -16.23 1.44 3.25
CA LYS A 213 -15.49 0.22 3.49
C LYS A 213 -14.65 0.34 4.77
N PHE A 214 -14.60 -0.75 5.52
CA PHE A 214 -13.86 -0.89 6.76
C PHE A 214 -13.05 -2.17 6.70
N SER A 215 -11.73 -2.08 6.51
CA SER A 215 -10.85 -3.26 6.34
C SER A 215 -11.42 -4.24 5.29
N ASP A 216 -11.71 -3.71 4.09
CA ASP A 216 -12.28 -4.39 2.93
C ASP A 216 -13.76 -4.82 3.04
N GLN A 217 -14.40 -4.61 4.20
CA GLN A 217 -15.83 -4.90 4.36
C GLN A 217 -16.67 -3.65 4.08
N SER A 218 -17.53 -3.72 3.06
CA SER A 218 -18.51 -2.66 2.77
C SER A 218 -19.66 -2.71 3.77
N VAL A 219 -19.77 -1.69 4.64
CA VAL A 219 -20.77 -1.65 5.71
C VAL A 219 -21.61 -0.39 5.60
N ALA A 220 -22.93 -0.57 5.68
CA ALA A 220 -23.87 0.53 5.78
C ALA A 220 -23.91 1.03 7.24
N TRP A 221 -23.67 2.32 7.46
CA TRP A 221 -23.63 2.93 8.79
C TRP A 221 -24.24 4.34 8.78
N ARG A 222 -24.61 4.86 9.95
CA ARG A 222 -25.09 6.23 10.14
C ARG A 222 -24.42 6.88 11.36
N PRO A 223 -24.24 8.21 11.38
CA PRO A 223 -23.89 8.92 12.60
C PRO A 223 -25.09 8.92 13.57
N VAL A 224 -24.85 8.56 14.82
CA VAL A 224 -25.84 8.59 15.91
C VAL A 224 -25.50 9.71 16.88
N SER A 225 -26.52 10.29 17.51
CA SER A 225 -26.39 11.40 18.45
C SER A 225 -25.58 12.57 17.86
N LEU A 226 -26.07 13.23 16.81
CA LEU A 226 -25.38 14.33 16.11
C LEU A 226 -24.87 15.46 17.02
N HIS A 227 -25.57 15.71 18.13
CA HIS A 227 -25.21 16.72 19.14
C HIS A 227 -24.42 16.14 20.31
N GLY A 228 -24.20 14.82 20.34
CA GLY A 228 -23.50 14.13 21.41
C GLY A 228 -22.01 14.45 21.48
N ALA A 229 -21.39 14.06 22.58
CA ALA A 229 -19.95 14.21 22.76
C ALA A 229 -19.19 13.22 21.86
N PRO A 230 -18.25 13.67 21.01
CA PRO A 230 -17.51 12.78 20.15
C PRO A 230 -16.65 11.82 20.96
N CYS A 231 -16.89 10.52 20.79
CA CYS A 231 -16.02 9.47 21.36
C CYS A 231 -14.58 9.60 20.85
N HIS A 232 -14.45 9.95 19.57
CA HIS A 232 -13.18 10.11 18.86
C HIS A 232 -13.17 11.46 18.16
N ALA A 233 -12.66 12.48 18.85
CA ALA A 233 -12.58 13.83 18.30
C ALA A 233 -11.76 13.86 17.00
N ASP A 234 -12.21 14.70 16.06
CA ASP A 234 -11.58 14.93 14.75
C ASP A 234 -11.57 13.70 13.81
N SER A 235 -12.18 12.58 14.19
CA SER A 235 -12.38 11.38 13.34
C SER A 235 -13.55 11.54 12.36
N TYR A 236 -13.74 10.58 11.45
CA TYR A 236 -14.93 10.51 10.59
C TYR A 236 -16.22 10.32 11.42
N GLU A 237 -16.13 9.79 12.64
CA GLU A 237 -17.27 9.66 13.54
C GLU A 237 -17.65 10.99 14.22
N ASP A 238 -16.74 11.98 14.22
CA ASP A 238 -16.96 13.29 14.84
C ASP A 238 -17.82 14.18 13.94
N VAL A 239 -19.10 14.27 14.26
CA VAL A 239 -20.08 15.14 13.60
C VAL A 239 -20.33 16.46 14.32
N SER A 240 -19.55 16.75 15.37
CA SER A 240 -19.69 17.98 16.15
C SER A 240 -19.49 19.23 15.29
N ARG A 241 -20.31 20.25 15.55
CA ARG A 241 -20.23 21.54 14.88
C ARG A 241 -19.32 22.47 15.66
N ARG A 242 -18.39 23.13 14.98
CA ARG A 242 -17.43 24.05 15.61
C ARG A 242 -17.41 25.42 14.92
N THR A 243 -16.73 26.36 15.55
CA THR A 243 -16.46 27.67 14.93
C THR A 243 -15.58 27.53 13.70
N VAL A 244 -15.73 28.44 12.75
CA VAL A 244 -14.95 28.42 11.50
C VAL A 244 -13.45 28.51 11.80
N ASP A 245 -12.67 27.58 11.25
CA ASP A 245 -11.21 27.62 11.23
C ASP A 245 -10.72 28.22 9.91
N MET A 246 -9.99 29.33 9.99
CA MET A 246 -9.49 30.07 8.83
C MET A 246 -8.10 29.60 8.38
N ARG A 247 -7.48 28.66 9.09
CA ARG A 247 -6.15 28.13 8.74
C ARG A 247 -6.22 27.31 7.45
N SER A 248 -5.07 27.17 6.80
CA SER A 248 -4.90 26.21 5.70
C SER A 248 -5.17 24.80 6.22
N PRO A 249 -5.96 24.00 5.49
CA PRO A 249 -6.21 22.63 5.89
C PRO A 249 -4.93 21.81 5.82
N ASP A 250 -4.64 21.08 6.87
CA ASP A 250 -3.64 20.02 6.90
C ASP A 250 -4.26 18.74 7.49
N TRP A 251 -3.43 17.74 7.78
CA TRP A 251 -3.91 16.48 8.34
C TRP A 251 -4.54 16.61 9.74
N LYS A 252 -4.33 17.72 10.47
CA LYS A 252 -4.75 17.92 11.87
C LYS A 252 -5.67 19.12 12.12
N ARG A 253 -5.54 20.21 11.36
CA ARG A 253 -6.20 21.51 11.59
C ARG A 253 -6.73 22.11 10.29
N GLY A 254 -7.53 23.16 10.40
CA GLY A 254 -8.14 23.83 9.24
C GLY A 254 -9.34 23.09 8.64
N HIS A 255 -9.93 22.15 9.39
CA HIS A 255 -11.00 21.26 8.91
C HIS A 255 -12.39 21.91 8.94
N TYR A 256 -12.65 22.75 9.95
CA TYR A 256 -13.97 23.32 10.21
C TYR A 256 -14.23 24.57 9.39
N HIS A 257 -14.47 24.44 8.09
CA HIS A 257 -14.79 25.58 7.24
C HIS A 257 -15.75 25.18 6.12
N PRO A 258 -16.73 26.04 5.73
CA PRO A 258 -17.78 25.67 4.79
C PRO A 258 -17.26 25.31 3.39
N LYS A 259 -16.07 25.83 3.03
CA LYS A 259 -15.36 25.51 1.79
C LYS A 259 -14.36 24.35 1.93
N ARG A 260 -14.62 23.39 2.82
CA ARG A 260 -13.76 22.21 3.02
C ARG A 260 -14.51 20.95 2.64
N MET A 261 -13.79 20.04 1.99
CA MET A 261 -14.17 18.65 1.85
C MET A 261 -13.11 17.83 2.58
N LEU A 262 -13.54 17.13 3.64
CA LEU A 262 -12.66 16.30 4.46
C LEU A 262 -12.73 14.88 3.93
N PHE A 263 -11.57 14.30 3.65
CA PHE A 263 -11.42 12.94 3.15
C PHE A 263 -10.68 12.16 4.23
N TYR A 264 -11.43 11.33 4.96
CA TYR A 264 -10.88 10.45 5.98
C TYR A 264 -10.41 9.17 5.33
N TYR A 265 -9.18 8.75 5.60
CA TYR A 265 -8.62 7.53 5.00
C TYR A 265 -7.95 6.66 6.06
N PRO A 266 -8.01 5.31 5.95
CA PRO A 266 -7.35 4.43 6.90
C PRO A 266 -5.82 4.56 6.76
N PRO A 267 -5.07 4.53 7.86
CA PRO A 267 -3.62 4.43 7.80
C PRO A 267 -3.17 3.26 6.90
N PRO A 268 -2.29 3.50 5.92
CA PRO A 268 -1.79 2.45 5.03
C PRO A 268 -1.14 1.33 5.84
N ALA A 269 -1.32 0.09 5.39
CA ALA A 269 -0.76 -1.06 6.10
C ALA A 269 0.76 -1.13 6.02
N GLY A 270 1.33 -0.68 4.90
CA GLY A 270 2.74 -0.86 4.59
C GLY A 270 3.03 -2.32 4.31
N PHE A 271 4.02 -2.88 5.00
CA PHE A 271 4.39 -4.29 4.85
C PHE A 271 3.39 -5.17 5.59
N PHE A 272 2.92 -4.75 6.77
CA PHE A 272 2.11 -5.58 7.65
C PHE A 272 0.61 -5.44 7.35
N ASP A 273 0.19 -5.90 6.16
CA ASP A 273 -1.23 -6.01 5.78
C ASP A 273 -1.79 -7.43 5.93
N LYS A 274 -3.11 -7.56 6.09
CA LYS A 274 -3.79 -8.86 6.24
C LYS A 274 -4.56 -9.20 4.96
N PRO A 275 -4.70 -10.48 4.58
CA PRO A 275 -4.29 -11.70 5.31
C PRO A 275 -2.80 -12.06 5.10
N VAL A 276 -2.15 -12.52 6.17
CA VAL A 276 -0.75 -12.99 6.15
C VAL A 276 -0.72 -14.50 6.30
N GLN A 277 0.15 -15.17 5.54
CA GLN A 277 0.48 -16.56 5.77
C GLN A 277 1.80 -16.65 6.54
N SER A 278 1.76 -17.21 7.74
CA SER A 278 2.94 -17.43 8.57
C SER A 278 3.41 -18.89 8.54
N PHE A 279 4.71 -19.10 8.61
CA PHE A 279 5.33 -20.42 8.68
C PHE A 279 6.63 -20.38 9.48
N LYS A 280 7.06 -21.56 9.95
CA LYS A 280 8.38 -21.75 10.58
C LYS A 280 9.43 -22.06 9.53
N TRP A 281 10.63 -21.57 9.73
CA TRP A 281 11.74 -21.73 8.80
C TRP A 281 12.07 -23.20 8.52
N ALA A 282 11.86 -24.13 9.46
CA ALA A 282 12.05 -25.56 9.20
C ALA A 282 11.20 -26.09 8.02
N ASP A 283 10.02 -25.50 7.79
CA ASP A 283 9.08 -25.92 6.75
C ASP A 283 9.22 -25.09 5.47
N HIS A 284 10.24 -24.22 5.37
CA HIS A 284 10.40 -23.26 4.28
C HIS A 284 10.32 -23.88 2.87
N ALA A 285 10.72 -25.14 2.66
CA ALA A 285 10.65 -25.80 1.36
C ALA A 285 9.22 -26.10 0.87
N ASN A 286 8.24 -26.16 1.78
CA ASN A 286 6.83 -26.33 1.41
C ASN A 286 6.24 -25.04 0.87
N PHE A 287 6.75 -23.94 1.41
CA PHE A 287 6.32 -22.60 1.15
C PHE A 287 7.13 -22.04 -0.02
N LEU A 288 8.45 -21.91 0.07
CA LEU A 288 9.25 -21.14 -0.88
C LEU A 288 9.68 -22.01 -2.08
N GLU A 289 9.72 -21.39 -3.26
CA GLU A 289 10.45 -21.92 -4.41
C GLU A 289 11.93 -21.59 -4.24
N ILE A 290 12.75 -22.64 -4.18
CA ILE A 290 14.18 -22.53 -3.94
C ILE A 290 14.90 -22.83 -5.25
N THR A 291 15.57 -21.82 -5.79
CA THR A 291 16.38 -21.97 -7.00
C THR A 291 17.85 -21.89 -6.64
N GLU A 292 18.61 -22.93 -6.99
CA GLU A 292 20.07 -22.95 -6.79
C GLU A 292 20.79 -22.87 -8.13
N TYR A 293 21.70 -21.90 -8.27
CA TYR A 293 22.55 -21.75 -9.45
C TYR A 293 23.90 -21.16 -9.08
N TYR A 294 24.85 -21.20 -10.02
CA TYR A 294 26.16 -20.58 -9.85
C TYR A 294 26.21 -19.26 -10.62
N GLU A 295 26.50 -18.18 -9.91
CA GLU A 295 26.73 -16.87 -10.51
C GLU A 295 28.13 -16.40 -10.13
N ARG A 296 28.95 -16.08 -11.15
CA ARG A 296 30.35 -15.63 -10.97
C ARG A 296 31.20 -16.55 -10.07
N GLY A 297 30.89 -17.84 -10.05
CA GLY A 297 31.60 -18.86 -9.25
C GLY A 297 31.10 -19.04 -7.82
N ASN A 298 30.12 -18.25 -7.36
CA ASN A 298 29.47 -18.42 -6.06
C ASN A 298 28.16 -19.21 -6.20
N LYS A 299 27.83 -20.04 -5.20
CA LYS A 299 26.51 -20.67 -5.09
C LYS A 299 25.50 -19.59 -4.69
N VAL A 300 24.47 -19.39 -5.49
CA VAL A 300 23.33 -18.50 -5.21
C VAL A 300 22.14 -19.36 -4.84
N ILE A 301 21.47 -19.02 -3.75
CA ILE A 301 20.23 -19.65 -3.29
C ILE A 301 19.17 -18.56 -3.26
N GLU A 302 18.23 -18.64 -4.20
CA GLU A 302 17.14 -17.68 -4.35
C GLU A 302 15.86 -18.27 -3.79
N PHE A 303 15.24 -17.52 -2.87
CA PHE A 303 13.98 -17.86 -2.24
C PHE A 303 12.89 -16.96 -2.78
N ALA A 304 12.04 -17.53 -3.62
CA ALA A 304 10.84 -16.89 -4.14
C ALA A 304 9.61 -17.49 -3.47
N ARG A 305 8.51 -16.74 -3.45
CA ARG A 305 7.20 -17.27 -3.06
C ARG A 305 6.79 -18.34 -4.06
N LYS A 306 6.33 -19.49 -3.57
CA LYS A 306 5.64 -20.47 -4.40
C LYS A 306 4.19 -20.05 -4.56
N GLU A 307 3.75 -19.90 -5.80
CA GLU A 307 2.33 -19.70 -6.09
C GLU A 307 1.58 -21.00 -5.77
N VAL A 308 0.68 -20.94 -4.78
CA VAL A 308 -0.21 -22.04 -4.41
C VAL A 308 -1.63 -21.65 -4.81
N GLU A 309 -2.28 -22.47 -5.64
CA GLU A 309 -3.68 -22.26 -6.03
C GLU A 309 -4.58 -22.16 -4.80
N GLY A 310 -5.36 -21.07 -4.70
CA GLY A 310 -6.34 -20.84 -3.64
C GLY A 310 -5.85 -20.10 -2.39
N VAL A 311 -4.60 -19.64 -2.35
CA VAL A 311 -4.09 -18.80 -1.24
C VAL A 311 -3.93 -17.34 -1.69
N GLU A 312 -4.92 -16.51 -1.36
CA GLU A 312 -4.95 -15.05 -1.60
C GLU A 312 -4.09 -14.26 -0.57
N SER A 313 -2.92 -14.76 -0.18
CA SER A 313 -2.00 -14.00 0.66
C SER A 313 -0.76 -13.61 -0.12
N ASP A 314 -0.64 -12.31 -0.39
CA ASP A 314 0.53 -11.73 -1.04
C ASP A 314 1.75 -11.55 -0.12
N VAL A 315 1.59 -11.89 1.16
CA VAL A 315 2.57 -11.60 2.20
C VAL A 315 2.88 -12.84 3.02
N TRP A 316 4.16 -13.20 3.04
CA TRP A 316 4.65 -14.43 3.66
C TRP A 316 5.57 -14.11 4.83
N GLN A 317 5.26 -14.70 5.97
CA GLN A 317 5.85 -14.35 7.25
C GLN A 317 6.58 -15.53 7.89
N VAL A 318 7.85 -15.30 8.23
CA VAL A 318 8.69 -16.25 8.96
C VAL A 318 8.62 -15.88 10.44
N GLU A 319 8.16 -16.84 11.27
CA GLU A 319 7.89 -16.60 12.69
C GLU A 319 9.13 -16.71 13.59
N ASP A 320 10.08 -17.56 13.21
CA ASP A 320 11.24 -17.97 14.00
C ASP A 320 12.54 -17.33 13.50
N ALA A 321 13.55 -17.35 14.37
CA ALA A 321 14.88 -16.88 14.04
C ALA A 321 15.54 -17.81 13.00
N VAL A 322 16.16 -17.20 11.99
CA VAL A 322 16.80 -17.90 10.87
C VAL A 322 18.30 -17.68 10.94
N THR A 323 19.08 -18.77 10.91
CA THR A 323 20.54 -18.70 10.82
C THR A 323 21.02 -19.42 9.57
N LEU A 324 21.76 -18.70 8.74
CA LEU A 324 22.29 -19.19 7.47
C LEU A 324 23.81 -19.35 7.58
N THR A 325 24.27 -20.59 7.61
CA THR A 325 25.68 -20.94 7.88
C THR A 325 26.47 -21.28 6.62
N GLU A 326 25.82 -21.68 5.52
CA GLU A 326 26.52 -22.05 4.30
C GLU A 326 27.12 -20.82 3.59
N PRO A 327 28.32 -20.94 3.00
CA PRO A 327 28.96 -19.85 2.28
C PRO A 327 28.34 -19.66 0.88
N SER A 328 27.12 -19.13 0.85
CA SER A 328 26.32 -18.88 -0.34
C SER A 328 25.84 -17.41 -0.41
N VAL A 329 25.37 -16.99 -1.59
CA VAL A 329 24.63 -15.73 -1.75
C VAL A 329 23.15 -16.05 -1.59
N TYR A 330 22.52 -15.48 -0.57
CA TYR A 330 21.12 -15.68 -0.25
C TYR A 330 20.30 -14.52 -0.80
N ARG A 331 19.33 -14.81 -1.68
CA ARG A 331 18.41 -13.83 -2.27
C ARG A 331 17.00 -14.02 -1.72
N PHE A 332 16.45 -12.97 -1.10
CA PHE A 332 15.08 -12.94 -0.60
C PHE A 332 14.30 -11.81 -1.26
N SER A 333 13.08 -12.10 -1.71
CA SER A 333 12.17 -11.08 -2.25
C SER A 333 10.79 -11.19 -1.60
N GLY A 334 10.30 -10.09 -1.03
CA GLY A 334 8.91 -10.00 -0.53
C GLY A 334 8.60 -10.81 0.74
N LEU A 335 9.59 -11.12 1.57
CA LEU A 335 9.40 -11.89 2.81
C LEU A 335 9.44 -11.02 4.07
N GLN A 336 8.71 -11.44 5.10
CA GLN A 336 8.66 -10.78 6.40
C GLN A 336 9.20 -11.66 7.50
N PHE A 337 10.31 -11.27 8.11
CA PHE A 337 10.90 -11.97 9.24
C PHE A 337 10.45 -11.29 10.54
N LEU A 338 9.70 -12.00 11.38
CA LEU A 338 9.25 -11.52 12.69
C LEU A 338 10.35 -11.54 13.75
N ASP A 339 11.40 -12.31 13.52
CA ASP A 339 12.51 -12.51 14.44
C ASP A 339 13.87 -12.24 13.76
N ALA A 340 14.95 -12.66 14.38
CA ALA A 340 16.32 -12.43 13.90
C ALA A 340 16.66 -13.25 12.64
N LEU A 341 17.36 -12.61 11.69
CA LEU A 341 18.01 -13.25 10.55
C LEU A 341 19.52 -13.05 10.65
N THR A 342 20.26 -14.14 10.84
CA THR A 342 21.71 -14.14 11.05
C THR A 342 22.43 -14.87 9.92
N ILE A 343 23.51 -14.27 9.43
CA ILE A 343 24.34 -14.82 8.34
C ILE A 343 25.79 -14.86 8.79
N GLU A 344 26.33 -16.08 8.86
CA GLU A 344 27.68 -16.31 9.38
C GLU A 344 28.72 -16.17 8.26
N ASN A 345 28.60 -16.97 7.19
CA ASN A 345 29.63 -17.11 6.16
C ASN A 345 29.18 -16.72 4.73
N GLY A 346 27.94 -16.25 4.58
CA GLY A 346 27.32 -15.92 3.29
C GLY A 346 27.28 -14.43 2.94
N PHE A 347 26.62 -14.13 1.82
CA PHE A 347 26.19 -12.79 1.43
C PHE A 347 24.66 -12.74 1.39
N LEU A 348 24.07 -11.58 1.68
CA LEU A 348 22.62 -11.38 1.65
C LEU A 348 22.22 -10.30 0.66
N GLU A 349 21.22 -10.61 -0.15
CA GLU A 349 20.52 -9.67 -1.01
C GLU A 349 19.02 -9.77 -0.72
N MET A 350 18.43 -8.68 -0.23
CA MET A 350 17.00 -8.61 0.07
C MET A 350 16.35 -7.49 -0.73
N GLU A 351 15.21 -7.78 -1.36
CA GLU A 351 14.36 -6.78 -2.00
C GLU A 351 12.95 -6.84 -1.39
N ARG A 352 12.44 -5.69 -0.94
CA ARG A 352 11.07 -5.57 -0.37
C ARG A 352 10.80 -6.53 0.79
N CYS A 353 11.80 -6.74 1.64
CA CYS A 353 11.70 -7.60 2.80
C CYS A 353 11.65 -6.79 4.10
N THR A 354 11.08 -7.38 5.15
CA THR A 354 11.17 -6.84 6.51
C THR A 354 11.94 -7.78 7.41
N VAL A 355 12.82 -7.24 8.26
CA VAL A 355 13.53 -8.05 9.26
C VAL A 355 13.52 -7.34 10.59
N LYS A 356 13.22 -8.06 11.66
CA LYS A 356 13.29 -7.49 12.99
C LYS A 356 14.75 -7.22 13.36
N GLU A 357 15.58 -8.24 13.43
CA GLU A 357 17.01 -8.09 13.74
C GLU A 357 17.85 -8.73 12.64
N LEU A 358 18.57 -7.92 11.88
CA LEU A 358 19.42 -8.41 10.79
C LEU A 358 20.90 -8.42 11.21
N THR A 359 21.54 -9.59 11.21
CA THR A 359 22.94 -9.74 11.62
C THR A 359 23.79 -10.37 10.52
N GLY A 360 24.90 -9.72 10.18
CA GLY A 360 25.93 -10.26 9.27
C GLY A 360 27.28 -10.36 9.98
N GLU A 361 27.80 -11.57 10.18
CA GLU A 361 29.05 -11.81 10.91
C GLU A 361 30.28 -11.91 10.01
N ARG A 362 30.07 -12.13 8.70
CA ARG A 362 31.14 -12.23 7.72
C ARG A 362 31.97 -10.94 7.64
N GLU A 363 33.30 -11.09 7.65
CA GLU A 363 34.24 -9.99 7.49
C GLU A 363 34.58 -9.78 6.00
N ASP A 364 33.95 -8.79 5.37
CA ASP A 364 34.27 -8.33 4.02
C ASP A 364 33.87 -6.85 3.85
N PHE A 365 34.84 -6.00 3.49
CA PHE A 365 34.63 -4.56 3.27
C PHE A 365 34.63 -4.16 1.79
N MET A 366 34.93 -5.09 0.90
CA MET A 366 34.99 -4.87 -0.54
C MET A 366 33.69 -5.28 -1.22
N ASN A 367 33.10 -6.39 -0.77
CA ASN A 367 31.80 -6.85 -1.23
C ASN A 367 30.75 -6.63 -0.13
N PRO A 368 29.52 -6.21 -0.48
CA PRO A 368 28.47 -5.99 0.51
C PRO A 368 28.03 -7.32 1.12
N VAL A 369 28.26 -7.47 2.42
CA VAL A 369 27.80 -8.64 3.21
C VAL A 369 26.28 -8.63 3.30
N LEU A 370 25.69 -7.44 3.49
CA LEU A 370 24.25 -7.22 3.53
C LEU A 370 23.87 -6.17 2.49
N THR A 371 23.01 -6.54 1.55
CA THR A 371 22.38 -5.64 0.58
C THR A 371 20.88 -5.67 0.81
N VAL A 372 20.29 -4.52 1.17
CA VAL A 372 18.84 -4.41 1.39
C VAL A 372 18.30 -3.26 0.55
N ARG A 373 17.31 -3.59 -0.28
CA ARG A 373 16.58 -2.64 -1.12
C ARG A 373 15.11 -2.62 -0.75
N ASP A 374 14.53 -1.44 -0.60
CA ASP A 374 13.12 -1.26 -0.24
C ASP A 374 12.74 -1.98 1.07
N GLY A 375 13.66 -2.08 2.04
CA GLY A 375 13.49 -2.89 3.24
C GLY A 375 13.10 -2.11 4.49
N LEU A 376 12.39 -2.77 5.41
CA LEU A 376 12.11 -2.25 6.76
C LEU A 376 12.82 -3.10 7.82
N LEU A 377 13.71 -2.47 8.57
CA LEU A 377 14.53 -3.13 9.58
C LEU A 377 14.26 -2.54 10.96
N GLU A 378 14.04 -3.37 11.99
CA GLU A 378 14.04 -2.85 13.36
C GLU A 378 15.47 -2.56 13.83
N SER A 379 16.39 -3.51 13.66
CA SER A 379 17.83 -3.33 13.91
C SER A 379 18.69 -4.02 12.85
N ILE A 380 19.90 -3.48 12.65
CA ILE A 380 20.91 -4.06 11.77
C ILE A 380 22.29 -4.03 12.44
N THR A 381 22.98 -5.17 12.39
CA THR A 381 24.32 -5.36 12.97
C THR A 381 25.23 -6.03 11.95
N ALA A 382 26.29 -5.34 11.54
CA ALA A 382 27.34 -5.87 10.67
C ALA A 382 28.65 -5.13 10.93
N ASP A 383 29.21 -5.34 12.12
CA ASP A 383 30.33 -4.58 12.65
C ASP A 383 31.61 -4.71 11.80
N LYS A 384 31.78 -5.82 11.08
CA LYS A 384 32.97 -6.13 10.27
C LYS A 384 32.68 -6.25 8.77
N GLY A 385 31.50 -5.83 8.33
CA GLY A 385 31.05 -5.96 6.95
C GLY A 385 30.77 -4.62 6.28
N LEU A 386 30.75 -4.64 4.94
CA LEU A 386 30.09 -3.62 4.13
C LEU A 386 28.59 -3.89 4.09
N VAL A 387 27.80 -2.88 4.42
CA VAL A 387 26.34 -2.88 4.29
C VAL A 387 25.94 -1.89 3.19
N GLN A 388 25.12 -2.34 2.25
CA GLN A 388 24.49 -1.51 1.24
C GLN A 388 22.97 -1.43 1.50
N LEU A 389 22.47 -0.21 1.69
CA LEU A 389 21.05 0.06 1.92
C LEU A 389 20.53 1.03 0.86
N GLU A 390 19.41 0.68 0.24
CA GLU A 390 18.71 1.54 -0.72
C GLU A 390 17.23 1.58 -0.37
N TYR A 391 16.63 2.77 -0.34
CA TYR A 391 15.20 2.95 -0.05
C TYR A 391 14.72 2.19 1.20
N SER A 392 15.55 2.18 2.24
CA SER A 392 15.34 1.35 3.43
C SER A 392 15.20 2.17 4.70
N THR A 393 14.35 1.72 5.63
CA THR A 393 14.13 2.37 6.93
C THR A 393 14.66 1.49 8.06
N VAL A 394 15.49 2.06 8.94
CA VAL A 394 15.98 1.41 10.16
C VAL A 394 15.39 2.12 11.39
N LEU A 395 14.62 1.39 12.20
CA LEU A 395 13.81 1.95 13.29
C LEU A 395 14.59 2.16 14.60
N LYS A 396 15.50 1.24 14.94
CA LYS A 396 16.32 1.26 16.16
C LYS A 396 17.79 1.30 15.80
N THR A 397 18.57 0.30 16.20
CA THR A 397 20.03 0.33 16.16
C THR A 397 20.56 -0.04 14.79
N ALA A 398 21.51 0.75 14.29
CA ALA A 398 22.32 0.42 13.14
C ALA A 398 23.79 0.40 13.57
N SER A 399 24.36 -0.79 13.79
CA SER A 399 25.78 -0.98 14.06
C SER A 399 26.46 -1.56 12.84
N VAL A 400 27.38 -0.81 12.24
CA VAL A 400 27.97 -1.16 10.94
C VAL A 400 29.46 -0.85 10.91
N GLY A 401 30.24 -1.71 10.24
CA GLY A 401 31.64 -1.45 9.95
C GLY A 401 31.79 -0.42 8.83
N LYS A 402 31.24 -0.74 7.65
CA LYS A 402 31.25 0.13 6.47
C LYS A 402 29.83 0.24 5.90
N LEU A 403 29.40 1.45 5.54
CA LEU A 403 28.03 1.71 5.08
C LEU A 403 27.99 2.45 3.75
N GLN A 404 27.17 1.95 2.83
CA GLN A 404 26.73 2.63 1.62
C GLN A 404 25.21 2.75 1.67
N ALA A 405 24.70 3.95 1.97
CA ALA A 405 23.26 4.17 2.09
C ALA A 405 22.78 5.23 1.10
N SER A 406 21.70 4.92 0.37
CA SER A 406 21.01 5.84 -0.53
C SER A 406 19.53 5.88 -0.18
N ASP A 407 18.96 7.08 -0.04
CA ASP A 407 17.51 7.24 0.10
C ASP A 407 16.94 6.53 1.34
N CYS A 408 17.75 6.40 2.39
CA CYS A 408 17.40 5.67 3.60
C CYS A 408 16.91 6.58 4.72
N ILE A 409 16.15 6.01 5.65
CA ILE A 409 15.76 6.68 6.89
C ILE A 409 16.38 5.94 8.08
N PHE A 410 17.23 6.62 8.83
CA PHE A 410 17.71 6.14 10.12
C PHE A 410 16.97 6.88 11.22
N MET A 411 16.15 6.16 12.00
CA MET A 411 15.37 6.76 13.09
C MET A 411 16.26 7.11 14.30
N GLN A 412 17.29 6.31 14.55
CA GLN A 412 18.31 6.52 15.58
C GLN A 412 19.70 6.78 14.98
N SER A 413 20.68 7.02 15.85
CA SER A 413 22.07 7.26 15.47
C SER A 413 22.72 5.96 14.99
N ILE A 414 23.51 6.09 13.94
CA ILE A 414 24.32 5.02 13.37
C ILE A 414 25.58 4.87 14.22
N GLN A 415 25.87 3.66 14.65
CA GLN A 415 27.07 3.28 15.36
C GLN A 415 28.06 2.69 14.37
N PHE A 416 29.22 3.34 14.23
CA PHE A 416 30.31 2.81 13.43
C PHE A 416 31.23 2.01 14.35
N ALA A 417 31.18 0.68 14.23
CA ALA A 417 31.88 -0.24 15.13
C ALA A 417 33.42 -0.15 15.00
N ILE A 418 33.90 0.32 13.84
CA ILE A 418 35.32 0.39 13.52
C ILE A 418 35.71 1.87 13.24
N PRO A 419 36.90 2.32 13.69
CA PRO A 419 37.40 3.65 13.35
C PRO A 419 37.58 3.85 11.84
N ALA A 420 37.29 5.05 11.34
CA ALA A 420 37.37 5.39 9.92
C ALA A 420 38.72 5.02 9.25
N ALA A 421 39.82 5.18 9.98
CA ALA A 421 41.17 4.90 9.49
C ALA A 421 41.41 3.41 9.18
N SER A 422 40.64 2.52 9.79
CA SER A 422 40.75 1.07 9.62
C SER A 422 39.80 0.52 8.56
N VAL A 423 38.91 1.35 8.00
CA VAL A 423 37.94 0.94 6.98
C VAL A 423 38.54 1.16 5.59
N PRO A 424 38.68 0.11 4.75
CA PRO A 424 39.23 0.25 3.41
C PRO A 424 38.22 0.88 2.44
N GLY A 425 38.67 1.89 1.69
CA GLY A 425 37.86 2.59 0.69
C GLY A 425 36.89 3.63 1.26
N LYS A 426 36.03 4.19 0.40
CA LYS A 426 35.05 5.21 0.81
C LYS A 426 33.75 4.56 1.28
N HIS A 427 33.16 5.11 2.33
CA HIS A 427 31.80 4.86 2.77
C HIS A 427 30.98 6.14 2.63
N CYS A 428 29.75 6.02 2.15
CA CYS A 428 28.94 7.15 1.70
C CYS A 428 27.50 7.00 2.15
N ILE A 429 26.93 8.10 2.65
CA ILE A 429 25.49 8.21 2.91
C ILE A 429 24.98 9.38 2.09
N ARG A 430 24.02 9.12 1.21
CA ARG A 430 23.45 10.15 0.33
C ARG A 430 21.93 10.15 0.35
N PHE A 431 21.33 11.32 0.12
CA PHE A 431 19.87 11.51 0.03
C PHE A 431 19.09 10.85 1.17
N SER A 432 19.70 10.73 2.34
CA SER A 432 19.17 9.96 3.46
C SER A 432 18.84 10.87 4.64
N ARG A 433 17.96 10.40 5.51
CA ARG A 433 17.65 11.06 6.78
C ARG A 433 18.51 10.49 7.90
N LEU A 434 19.21 11.39 8.60
CA LEU A 434 20.06 11.07 9.76
C LEU A 434 19.54 11.75 11.03
N GLN A 435 19.85 11.19 12.21
CA GLN A 435 19.54 11.83 13.48
C GLN A 435 20.31 13.17 13.63
N PRO A 436 19.69 14.23 14.20
CA PRO A 436 20.41 15.42 14.61
C PRO A 436 21.58 15.08 15.53
N GLY A 437 22.78 15.57 15.20
CA GLY A 437 24.01 15.28 15.98
C GLY A 437 24.74 13.98 15.60
N GLN A 438 24.31 13.25 14.57
CA GLN A 438 25.03 12.06 14.08
C GLN A 438 26.51 12.34 13.81
N SER A 439 27.39 11.58 14.47
CA SER A 439 28.82 11.55 14.16
C SER A 439 29.04 10.79 12.86
N MET A 440 29.72 11.42 11.90
CA MET A 440 29.95 10.80 10.60
C MET A 440 31.16 9.88 10.59
N ASN A 441 32.04 9.86 11.61
CA ASN A 441 33.21 8.97 11.68
C ASN A 441 33.90 8.71 10.32
N GLY A 442 34.22 9.76 9.54
CA GLY A 442 34.86 9.66 8.22
C GLY A 442 33.95 9.34 7.02
N VAL A 443 32.66 9.05 7.23
CA VAL A 443 31.65 8.82 6.17
C VAL A 443 31.49 10.08 5.34
N THR A 444 31.49 9.93 4.02
CA THR A 444 31.11 11.01 3.11
C THR A 444 29.59 11.18 3.11
N ALA A 445 29.10 12.37 3.45
CA ALA A 445 27.67 12.69 3.41
C ALA A 445 27.33 13.55 2.19
N PHE A 446 26.25 13.25 1.48
CA PHE A 446 25.79 14.06 0.34
C PHE A 446 24.27 14.29 0.37
N LYS A 447 23.83 15.56 0.39
CA LYS A 447 22.40 15.94 0.35
C LYS A 447 21.49 15.20 1.36
N ASN A 448 22.00 14.95 2.56
CA ASN A 448 21.24 14.32 3.64
C ASN A 448 20.41 15.35 4.42
N THR A 449 19.26 14.93 4.94
CA THR A 449 18.40 15.74 5.83
C THR A 449 18.52 15.30 7.28
N ARG A 450 18.24 16.21 8.22
CA ARG A 450 18.16 15.94 9.67
C ARG A 450 16.80 16.28 10.25
N ASP A 451 15.81 16.53 9.39
CA ASP A 451 14.49 16.95 9.80
C ASP A 451 13.73 15.81 10.50
N THR A 452 12.61 16.21 11.10
CA THR A 452 11.76 15.34 11.90
C THR A 452 10.97 14.37 11.01
N VAL A 453 11.07 13.09 11.34
CA VAL A 453 10.29 12.01 10.71
C VAL A 453 9.22 11.56 11.69
N HIS A 454 7.99 11.48 11.20
CA HIS A 454 6.86 10.94 11.95
C HIS A 454 6.34 9.70 11.20
N LEU A 455 6.24 8.58 11.89
CA LEU A 455 5.70 7.35 11.33
C LEU A 455 4.29 7.11 11.88
N PHE A 456 3.44 6.38 11.14
CA PHE A 456 2.14 5.95 11.67
C PHE A 456 2.31 5.00 12.85
N SER A 457 3.20 4.02 12.74
CA SER A 457 3.73 3.25 13.86
C SER A 457 5.25 3.11 13.73
N SER A 458 5.93 2.98 14.86
CA SER A 458 7.35 2.61 14.94
C SER A 458 7.55 1.23 15.58
N ALA A 459 6.46 0.54 15.95
CA ALA A 459 6.53 -0.80 16.50
C ALA A 459 6.56 -1.82 15.36
N TYR A 460 7.64 -2.60 15.30
CA TYR A 460 7.82 -3.62 14.27
C TYR A 460 6.71 -4.69 14.35
N GLY A 461 6.15 -5.07 13.20
CA GLY A 461 5.04 -6.02 13.12
C GLY A 461 3.64 -5.40 13.23
N GLU A 462 3.52 -4.11 13.55
CA GLU A 462 2.23 -3.41 13.55
C GLU A 462 1.88 -2.82 12.18
N ARG A 463 0.57 -2.68 11.91
CA ARG A 463 0.06 -2.01 10.72
C ARG A 463 0.59 -0.57 10.65
N GLY A 464 1.10 -0.17 9.48
CA GLY A 464 1.64 1.18 9.26
C GLY A 464 3.02 1.41 9.87
N CYS A 465 3.70 0.36 10.33
CA CYS A 465 5.08 0.45 10.77
C CYS A 465 5.98 0.94 9.64
N GLY A 466 6.82 1.95 9.90
CA GLY A 466 7.72 2.51 8.88
C GLY A 466 7.06 3.40 7.83
N VAL A 467 5.72 3.50 7.80
CA VAL A 467 4.99 4.33 6.83
C VAL A 467 5.02 5.80 7.28
N LEU A 468 5.37 6.70 6.35
CA LEU A 468 5.48 8.13 6.62
C LEU A 468 4.11 8.78 6.92
N HIS A 469 3.99 9.31 8.14
CA HIS A 469 2.85 10.12 8.57
C HIS A 469 2.86 11.48 7.84
N PRO A 470 1.69 12.09 7.50
CA PRO A 470 1.62 13.42 6.87
C PRO A 470 2.26 14.57 7.67
N ALA A 471 2.67 14.32 8.92
CA ALA A 471 3.38 15.29 9.75
C ALA A 471 4.89 15.36 9.44
N THR A 472 5.41 14.39 8.69
CA THR A 472 6.82 14.33 8.29
C THR A 472 7.15 15.51 7.37
N SER A 473 8.37 16.03 7.50
CA SER A 473 8.85 17.15 6.69
C SER A 473 8.95 16.82 5.21
N ASP A 474 8.70 17.82 4.37
CA ASP A 474 8.81 17.70 2.91
C ASP A 474 10.21 17.29 2.43
N THR A 475 11.25 17.65 3.19
CA THR A 475 12.64 17.24 2.90
C THR A 475 12.88 15.74 2.98
N VAL A 476 11.96 14.98 3.58
CA VAL A 476 12.00 13.51 3.66
C VAL A 476 11.00 12.89 2.68
N THR A 477 9.80 13.48 2.56
CA THR A 477 8.76 12.95 1.68
C THR A 477 9.02 13.18 0.19
N THR A 478 9.84 14.17 -0.17
CA THR A 478 10.27 14.44 -1.56
C THR A 478 11.79 14.54 -1.72
N GLY A 479 12.56 14.11 -0.72
CA GLY A 479 14.01 14.33 -0.70
C GLY A 479 14.86 13.17 -1.20
N ALA A 480 14.25 12.08 -1.66
CA ALA A 480 14.98 11.02 -2.35
C ALA A 480 15.65 11.57 -3.63
N GLU A 481 16.63 10.85 -4.17
CA GLU A 481 17.41 11.23 -5.35
C GLU A 481 16.53 11.58 -6.56
N GLU A 482 15.45 10.83 -6.75
CA GLU A 482 14.47 11.01 -7.83
C GLU A 482 13.36 12.03 -7.46
N GLY A 483 13.43 12.65 -6.27
CA GLY A 483 12.42 13.54 -5.72
C GLY A 483 11.24 12.80 -5.06
N GLY A 484 11.32 11.48 -4.89
CA GLY A 484 10.32 10.67 -4.17
C GLY A 484 10.47 10.67 -2.66
N GLU A 485 9.72 9.79 -2.00
CA GLU A 485 9.83 9.57 -0.56
C GLU A 485 11.09 8.76 -0.23
N MET A 486 11.79 9.14 0.84
CA MET A 486 12.90 8.35 1.40
C MET A 486 12.37 7.17 2.21
N GLY A 487 13.22 6.16 2.38
CA GLY A 487 13.01 5.01 3.24
C GLY A 487 12.18 3.92 2.60
N ALA A 488 11.77 2.97 3.43
CA ALA A 488 10.88 1.87 3.06
C ALA A 488 9.61 2.40 2.38
N TYR A 489 9.02 1.56 1.52
CA TYR A 489 7.81 1.85 0.74
C TYR A 489 7.98 2.78 -0.46
N HIS A 490 9.21 3.13 -0.83
CA HIS A 490 9.46 3.95 -2.02
C HIS A 490 8.77 3.39 -3.28
N HIS A 491 8.86 2.08 -3.51
CA HIS A 491 8.16 1.39 -4.62
C HIS A 491 6.61 1.46 -4.57
N GLN A 492 6.02 1.73 -3.40
CA GLN A 492 4.56 1.84 -3.24
C GLN A 492 4.05 3.26 -3.48
N PHE A 493 4.92 4.27 -3.46
CA PHE A 493 4.60 5.66 -3.73
C PHE A 493 3.50 6.23 -2.81
N LEU A 494 3.47 5.86 -1.53
CA LEU A 494 2.36 6.15 -0.60
C LEU A 494 2.17 7.65 -0.37
N VAL A 495 3.25 8.43 -0.22
CA VAL A 495 3.13 9.90 -0.15
C VAL A 495 2.68 10.48 -1.49
N ARG A 496 3.24 10.00 -2.61
CA ARG A 496 2.93 10.50 -3.95
C ARG A 496 1.47 10.23 -4.34
N GLN A 497 0.89 9.10 -3.97
CA GLN A 497 -0.53 8.80 -4.15
C GLN A 497 -1.42 9.83 -3.44
N ARG A 498 -1.10 10.20 -2.20
CA ARG A 498 -1.86 11.21 -1.44
C ARG A 498 -1.77 12.59 -2.08
N GLN A 499 -0.58 12.98 -2.54
CA GLN A 499 -0.40 14.22 -3.30
C GLN A 499 -1.18 14.18 -4.61
N ALA A 500 -1.11 13.07 -5.34
CA ALA A 500 -1.81 12.88 -6.60
C ALA A 500 -3.34 12.99 -6.43
N MET A 501 -3.87 12.39 -5.36
CA MET A 501 -5.28 12.50 -5.00
C MET A 501 -5.68 13.96 -4.77
N LEU A 502 -4.94 14.70 -3.94
CA LEU A 502 -5.23 16.12 -3.69
C LEU A 502 -5.16 16.97 -4.96
N ASP A 503 -4.13 16.76 -5.78
CA ASP A 503 -3.93 17.49 -7.03
C ASP A 503 -5.03 17.20 -8.03
N LYS A 504 -5.47 15.95 -8.13
CA LYS A 504 -6.56 15.56 -9.05
C LYS A 504 -7.91 16.05 -8.53
N LEU A 505 -8.17 15.98 -7.23
CA LEU A 505 -9.43 16.45 -6.63
C LEU A 505 -9.70 17.93 -6.91
N GLN A 506 -8.64 18.78 -6.95
CA GLN A 506 -8.79 20.21 -7.29
C GLN A 506 -9.50 20.42 -8.63
N ASP A 507 -9.33 19.51 -9.59
CA ASP A 507 -9.96 19.60 -10.90
C ASP A 507 -11.44 19.17 -10.87
N TYR A 508 -11.92 18.48 -9.84
CA TYR A 508 -13.26 17.86 -9.81
C TYR A 508 -14.17 18.36 -8.68
N ILE A 509 -13.63 18.98 -7.64
CA ILE A 509 -14.44 19.63 -6.60
C ILE A 509 -15.00 20.99 -7.07
N PRO A 510 -16.13 21.47 -6.51
CA PRO A 510 -16.67 22.78 -6.84
C PRO A 510 -15.67 23.92 -6.62
N VAL A 511 -15.77 24.97 -7.44
CA VAL A 511 -14.84 26.12 -7.41
C VAL A 511 -14.79 26.74 -6.01
N GLY A 512 -13.57 26.93 -5.49
CA GLY A 512 -13.31 27.52 -4.18
C GLY A 512 -13.41 26.56 -3.00
N MET A 513 -13.78 25.29 -3.23
CA MET A 513 -13.63 24.21 -2.24
C MET A 513 -12.16 23.80 -2.13
N GLN A 514 -11.76 23.34 -0.94
CA GLN A 514 -10.44 22.78 -0.68
C GLN A 514 -10.60 21.39 -0.07
N ALA A 515 -9.90 20.41 -0.64
CA ALA A 515 -9.81 19.07 -0.08
C ALA A 515 -8.80 19.03 1.06
N ALA A 516 -9.10 18.25 2.10
CA ALA A 516 -8.19 17.96 3.20
C ALA A 516 -8.16 16.45 3.43
N LEU A 517 -6.97 15.84 3.42
CA LEU A 517 -6.80 14.43 3.76
C LEU A 517 -6.52 14.30 5.25
N VAL A 518 -7.28 13.43 5.93
CA VAL A 518 -7.14 13.18 7.36
C VAL A 518 -6.98 11.68 7.58
N PRO A 519 -5.82 11.20 8.05
CA PRO A 519 -5.69 9.79 8.39
C PRO A 519 -6.54 9.47 9.61
N ASP A 520 -7.32 8.39 9.54
CA ASP A 520 -8.20 7.96 10.62
C ASP A 520 -8.16 6.44 10.83
N PRO A 521 -7.56 5.95 11.93
CA PRO A 521 -7.52 4.52 12.24
C PRO A 521 -8.90 3.93 12.54
N ARG A 522 -9.94 4.75 12.81
CA ARG A 522 -11.30 4.25 13.04
C ARG A 522 -11.91 3.61 11.79
N LEU A 523 -11.42 3.95 10.59
CA LEU A 523 -11.84 3.29 9.36
C LEU A 523 -11.33 1.84 9.25
N LEU A 524 -10.43 1.40 10.13
CA LEU A 524 -10.01 -0.01 10.20
C LEU A 524 -10.99 -0.88 10.99
N VAL A 525 -11.85 -0.27 11.80
CA VAL A 525 -12.74 -0.98 12.72
C VAL A 525 -14.18 -0.74 12.30
N VAL A 526 -14.89 -1.82 12.00
CA VAL A 526 -16.32 -1.74 11.67
C VAL A 526 -17.07 -1.09 12.84
N PRO A 527 -17.97 -0.12 12.57
CA PRO A 527 -18.84 0.47 13.59
C PRO A 527 -19.62 -0.61 14.35
N PRO A 528 -19.98 -0.39 15.62
CA PRO A 528 -20.81 -1.33 16.36
C PRO A 528 -22.21 -1.44 15.75
N ASP A 529 -22.79 -2.64 15.84
CA ASP A 529 -24.07 -2.97 15.24
C ASP A 529 -25.25 -2.28 15.97
N ASP A 530 -26.21 -1.79 15.19
CA ASP A 530 -27.47 -1.15 15.62
C ASP A 530 -28.68 -1.86 14.98
N THR A 531 -28.47 -2.94 14.21
CA THR A 531 -29.55 -3.61 13.46
C THR A 531 -30.52 -4.38 14.34
N ASN A 532 -30.09 -4.74 15.57
CA ASN A 532 -30.89 -5.40 16.61
C ASN A 532 -31.44 -4.44 17.68
N GLY A 533 -31.10 -3.15 17.60
CA GLY A 533 -31.66 -2.14 18.48
C GLY A 533 -33.06 -1.78 18.01
N ASP A 534 -34.07 -2.13 18.80
CA ASP A 534 -35.35 -1.42 18.76
C ASP A 534 -35.07 0.09 18.74
N GLU A 535 -35.87 0.85 17.99
CA GLU A 535 -35.87 2.31 17.90
C GLU A 535 -36.17 3.02 19.25
N THR A 536 -35.95 2.32 20.37
CA THR A 536 -35.99 2.79 21.74
C THR A 536 -34.57 3.16 22.18
N GLU A 537 -34.05 4.28 21.67
CA GLU A 537 -33.05 5.07 22.39
C GLU A 537 -33.69 5.49 23.74
N SER A 538 -33.35 4.78 24.82
CA SER A 538 -33.76 5.11 26.19
C SER A 538 -33.04 6.35 26.71
#